data_AF-A0A8S3JSY3-F1
#
_entry.id   AF-A0A8S3JSY3-F1
#
_cell.length_a   1.000
_cell.length_b   1.000
_cell.length_c   1.000
_cell.angle_alpha   90.00
_cell.angle_beta   90.00
_cell.angle_gamma   90.00
#
_symmetry.space_group_name_H-M   'P 1'
#
loop_
_entity.id
_entity.type
_entity.pdbx_description
1 polymer ?
#
loop_
_entity_poly.entity_id
_entity_poly.type
_entity_poly.pdbx_seq_one_letter_code
_entity_poly.pdbx_strand_id
1 'polypeptide(L)'
;LVQGTGPNGRIVAEDVEKFIKEGGAKVDAKKEQAKPAAPTKAAKKEKEVSARAGGYNEQQVSELRTEYARRMVESKSTIPHYYLTIEVDLNEILKLREKLNDMLAPKSKDAKDKSRGITINDFIIKAAALACKKRPETNSVWMEKSIRQ
;
A
#
# COMPACT_ATOMS: atom_id res chain seq x y z
N LEU A 1 -1.42 -14.19 33.42
CA LEU A 1 -1.63 -14.76 32.07
C LEU A 1 -2.52 -15.98 32.22
N VAL A 2 -3.59 -16.10 31.41
CA VAL A 2 -4.53 -17.23 31.50
C VAL A 2 -3.91 -18.44 30.82
N GLN A 3 -3.84 -19.58 31.52
CA GLN A 3 -3.39 -20.84 30.94
C GLN A 3 -4.59 -21.53 30.27
N GLY A 4 -4.47 -21.84 28.97
CA GLY A 4 -5.55 -22.46 28.19
C GLY A 4 -5.55 -23.97 28.30
N THR A 5 -6.70 -24.56 28.60
CA THR A 5 -6.88 -26.01 28.81
C THR A 5 -7.51 -26.72 27.59
N GLY A 6 -7.87 -25.99 26.54
CA GLY A 6 -8.45 -26.54 25.32
C GLY A 6 -7.43 -27.21 24.37
N PRO A 7 -7.89 -27.97 23.35
CA PRO A 7 -7.01 -28.61 22.37
C PRO A 7 -6.06 -27.61 21.71
N ASN A 8 -4.77 -27.95 21.66
CA ASN A 8 -3.67 -27.09 21.20
C ASN A 8 -3.46 -25.80 22.03
N GLY A 9 -3.80 -25.80 23.33
CA GLY A 9 -3.59 -24.66 24.22
C GLY A 9 -4.56 -23.51 24.01
N ARG A 10 -5.71 -23.78 23.37
CA ARG A 10 -6.77 -22.80 23.16
C ARG A 10 -7.43 -22.47 24.50
N ILE A 11 -7.57 -21.18 24.81
CA ILE A 11 -8.28 -20.70 25.99
C ILE A 11 -9.77 -20.93 25.77
N VAL A 12 -10.41 -21.74 26.63
CA VAL A 12 -11.86 -21.96 26.61
C VAL A 12 -12.55 -21.02 27.59
N ALA A 13 -13.86 -20.81 27.43
CA ALA A 13 -14.64 -19.89 28.27
C ALA A 13 -14.49 -20.21 29.78
N GLU A 14 -14.40 -21.50 30.13
CA GLU A 14 -14.17 -21.95 31.50
C GLU A 14 -12.82 -21.49 32.08
N ASP A 15 -11.77 -21.37 31.27
CA ASP A 15 -10.46 -20.90 31.72
C ASP A 15 -10.50 -19.41 32.09
N VAL A 16 -11.30 -18.63 31.33
CA VAL A 16 -11.53 -17.20 31.59
C VAL A 16 -12.36 -17.02 32.86
N GLU A 17 -13.41 -17.82 33.03
CA GLU A 17 -14.25 -17.77 34.22
C GLU A 17 -13.50 -18.20 35.49
N LYS A 18 -12.65 -19.23 35.41
CA LYS A 18 -11.76 -19.64 36.51
C LYS A 18 -10.76 -18.54 36.84
N PHE A 19 -10.12 -17.94 35.85
CA PHE A 19 -9.17 -16.84 36.09
C PHE A 19 -9.83 -15.60 36.73
N ILE A 20 -11.09 -15.31 36.41
CA ILE A 20 -11.86 -14.23 37.04
C ILE A 20 -12.27 -14.60 38.47
N LYS A 21 -12.72 -15.83 38.70
CA LYS A 21 -13.15 -16.34 40.02
C LYS A 21 -11.97 -16.53 40.99
N GLU A 22 -10.80 -16.90 40.50
CA GLU A 22 -9.56 -17.05 41.28
C GLU A 22 -8.92 -15.69 41.63
N GLY A 23 -9.61 -14.58 41.38
CA GLY A 23 -9.13 -13.25 41.74
C GLY A 23 -8.02 -12.81 40.81
N GLY A 24 -8.40 -12.48 39.57
CA GLY A 24 -7.54 -11.97 38.51
C GLY A 24 -6.38 -11.14 39.06
N ALA A 25 -5.17 -11.69 38.94
CA ALA A 25 -3.97 -11.14 39.53
C ALA A 25 -3.82 -9.66 39.14
N LYS A 26 -3.83 -8.80 40.17
CA LYS A 26 -3.36 -7.43 40.10
C LYS A 26 -2.04 -7.43 39.33
N VAL A 27 -1.97 -6.56 38.33
CA VAL A 27 -0.75 -6.30 37.58
C VAL A 27 0.22 -5.60 38.54
N ASP A 28 1.08 -6.38 39.20
CA ASP A 28 2.23 -5.84 39.92
C ASP A 28 3.19 -5.25 38.88
N ALA A 29 3.16 -3.92 38.77
CA ALA A 29 4.16 -3.13 38.09
C ALA A 29 5.50 -3.23 38.84
N LYS A 30 6.23 -4.34 38.65
CA LYS A 30 7.62 -4.43 39.09
C LYS A 30 8.49 -3.62 38.12
N LYS A 31 8.78 -2.40 38.56
CA LYS A 31 9.75 -1.46 37.98
C LYS A 31 11.15 -2.04 38.13
N GLU A 32 11.66 -2.72 37.11
CA GLU A 32 13.05 -3.13 37.02
C GLU A 32 13.82 -2.05 36.25
N GLN A 33 14.60 -1.26 36.98
CA GLN A 33 15.52 -0.26 36.43
C GLN A 33 16.65 -0.98 35.67
N ALA A 34 16.62 -0.93 34.34
CA ALA A 34 17.77 -1.23 33.50
C ALA A 34 18.48 0.08 33.12
N LYS A 35 19.75 0.17 33.52
CA LYS A 35 20.72 1.22 33.21
C LYS A 35 20.87 1.41 31.67
N PRO A 36 21.04 2.62 31.13
CA PRO A 36 21.12 2.83 29.69
C PRO A 36 22.45 2.27 29.15
N ALA A 37 22.38 1.22 28.34
CA ALA A 37 23.48 0.79 27.48
C ALA A 37 23.33 1.46 26.11
N ALA A 38 24.42 2.09 25.66
CA ALA A 38 24.53 2.81 24.40
C ALA A 38 24.13 1.96 23.17
N PRO A 39 23.68 2.57 22.07
CA PRO A 39 23.21 1.84 20.89
C PRO A 39 24.40 1.25 20.14
N THR A 40 24.69 -0.03 20.34
CA THR A 40 25.50 -0.79 19.40
C THR A 40 24.64 -1.05 18.17
N LYS A 41 25.00 -0.45 17.03
CA LYS A 41 24.52 -0.86 15.70
C LYS A 41 24.90 -2.32 15.48
N ALA A 42 24.07 -3.24 15.96
CA ALA A 42 24.11 -4.63 15.55
C ALA A 42 23.53 -4.69 14.15
N ALA A 43 24.42 -4.78 13.15
CA ALA A 43 24.07 -5.20 11.81
C ALA A 43 23.18 -6.44 11.90
N LYS A 44 21.92 -6.32 11.49
CA LYS A 44 21.08 -7.49 11.26
C LYS A 44 21.73 -8.27 10.14
N LYS A 45 22.50 -9.30 10.51
CA LYS A 45 22.76 -10.45 9.64
C LYS A 45 21.39 -10.94 9.16
N GLU A 46 21.14 -10.79 7.87
CA GLU A 46 20.08 -11.51 7.17
C GLU A 46 20.24 -12.98 7.56
N LYS A 47 19.28 -13.50 8.34
CA LYS A 47 19.19 -14.94 8.56
C LYS A 47 18.84 -15.53 7.20
N GLU A 48 19.80 -16.21 6.59
CA GLU A 48 19.53 -17.20 5.55
C GLU A 48 18.42 -18.11 6.07
N VAL A 49 17.34 -18.18 5.29
CA VAL A 49 16.19 -19.03 5.58
C VAL A 49 16.69 -20.47 5.42
N SER A 50 16.87 -21.16 6.55
CA SER A 50 17.09 -22.60 6.57
C SER A 50 15.84 -23.27 6.02
N ALA A 51 15.85 -23.58 4.73
CA ALA A 51 14.83 -24.37 4.08
C ALA A 51 14.88 -25.81 4.61
N ARG A 52 14.12 -26.13 5.67
CA ARG A 52 13.80 -27.52 6.04
C ARG A 52 12.42 -27.65 6.68
N ALA A 53 11.45 -28.09 5.86
CA ALA A 53 10.49 -29.18 6.09
C ALA A 53 9.16 -28.90 5.34
N GLY A 54 9.13 -29.23 4.05
CA GLY A 54 8.00 -29.00 3.15
C GLY A 54 8.53 -28.48 1.81
N GLY A 55 8.02 -28.99 0.68
CA GLY A 55 8.53 -28.71 -0.67
C GLY A 55 8.34 -27.29 -1.19
N TYR A 56 8.39 -26.28 -0.32
CA TYR A 56 8.20 -24.87 -0.65
C TYR A 56 9.50 -24.10 -0.47
N ASN A 57 9.75 -23.19 -1.40
CA ASN A 57 10.84 -22.22 -1.31
C ASN A 57 10.27 -20.91 -0.76
N GLU A 58 10.81 -20.46 0.38
CA GLU A 58 10.48 -19.16 0.96
C GLU A 58 11.46 -18.10 0.46
N GLN A 59 10.93 -16.97 -0.01
CA GLN A 59 11.72 -15.81 -0.42
C GLN A 59 11.45 -14.64 0.52
N GLN A 60 12.50 -13.95 0.97
CA GLN A 60 12.34 -12.73 1.77
C GLN A 60 11.65 -11.61 0.99
N VAL A 61 10.73 -10.94 1.68
CA VAL A 61 10.01 -9.77 1.18
C VAL A 61 10.91 -8.53 1.29
N SER A 62 11.03 -7.77 0.20
CA SER A 62 11.75 -6.49 0.23
C SER A 62 11.00 -5.43 1.03
N GLU A 63 11.71 -4.49 1.66
CA GLU A 63 11.10 -3.42 2.45
C GLU A 63 10.09 -2.59 1.63
N LEU A 64 10.40 -2.33 0.35
CA LEU A 64 9.49 -1.67 -0.59
C LEU A 64 8.16 -2.43 -0.74
N ARG A 65 8.23 -3.77 -0.88
CA ARG A 65 7.05 -4.61 -1.01
C ARG A 65 6.22 -4.61 0.28
N THR A 66 6.87 -4.59 1.44
CA THR A 66 6.21 -4.46 2.73
C THR A 66 5.44 -3.14 2.84
N GLU A 67 6.05 -2.02 2.43
CA GLU A 67 5.37 -0.71 2.48
C GLU A 67 4.20 -0.62 1.48
N TYR A 68 4.35 -1.17 0.27
CA TYR A 68 3.25 -1.26 -0.68
C TYR A 68 2.08 -2.07 -0.14
N ALA A 69 2.36 -3.21 0.49
CA ALA A 69 1.33 -4.03 1.13
C ALA A 69 0.61 -3.26 2.24
N ARG A 70 1.36 -2.57 3.10
CA ARG A 70 0.80 -1.75 4.19
C ARG A 70 -0.18 -0.69 3.67
N ARG A 71 0.24 0.10 2.67
CA ARG A 71 -0.61 1.16 2.07
C ARG A 71 -1.82 0.61 1.32
N MET A 72 -1.66 -0.53 0.65
CA MET A 72 -2.76 -1.17 -0.07
C MET A 72 -3.85 -1.66 0.90
N VAL A 73 -3.46 -2.30 2.00
CA VAL A 73 -4.40 -2.74 3.05
C VAL A 73 -5.08 -1.54 3.70
N GLU A 74 -4.33 -0.51 4.05
CA GLU A 74 -4.86 0.73 4.62
C GLU A 74 -5.93 1.36 3.70
N SER A 75 -5.61 1.56 2.42
CA SER A 75 -6.54 2.13 1.43
C SER A 75 -7.79 1.27 1.25
N LYS A 76 -7.62 -0.05 1.07
CA LYS A 76 -8.74 -0.92 0.70
C LYS A 76 -9.67 -1.28 1.86
N SER A 77 -9.20 -1.19 3.10
CA SER A 77 -10.00 -1.43 4.31
C SER A 77 -10.72 -0.20 4.83
N THR A 78 -10.12 0.99 4.69
CA THR A 78 -10.67 2.24 5.26
C THR A 78 -11.55 3.01 4.29
N ILE A 79 -11.27 2.96 2.98
CA ILE A 79 -11.99 3.76 1.98
C ILE A 79 -13.15 2.92 1.40
N PRO A 80 -14.40 3.41 1.43
CA PRO A 80 -15.55 2.74 0.82
C PRO A 80 -15.50 2.86 -0.70
N HIS A 81 -14.80 1.93 -1.35
CA HIS A 81 -14.65 1.91 -2.80
C HIS A 81 -15.93 1.46 -3.49
N TYR A 82 -16.32 2.19 -4.54
CA TYR A 82 -17.31 1.76 -5.52
C TYR A 82 -16.73 1.98 -6.93
N TYR A 83 -17.23 1.23 -7.89
CA TYR A 83 -16.66 1.20 -9.25
C TYR A 83 -17.66 1.75 -10.26
N LEU A 84 -17.17 2.60 -11.15
CA LEU A 84 -17.90 3.14 -12.29
C LEU A 84 -17.18 2.75 -13.57
N THR A 85 -17.93 2.46 -14.62
CA THR A 85 -17.38 2.10 -15.92
C THR A 85 -18.16 2.81 -17.01
N ILE A 86 -17.43 3.35 -17.99
CA ILE A 86 -17.98 3.99 -19.18
C ILE A 86 -17.18 3.53 -20.41
N GLU A 87 -17.82 3.59 -21.56
CA GLU A 87 -17.16 3.37 -22.86
C GLU A 87 -16.92 4.72 -23.55
N VAL A 88 -15.76 4.87 -24.19
CA VAL A 88 -15.35 6.11 -24.85
C VAL A 88 -14.79 5.76 -26.23
N ASP A 89 -15.33 6.39 -27.27
CA ASP A 89 -14.77 6.29 -28.62
C ASP A 89 -13.51 7.15 -28.76
N LEU A 90 -12.42 6.54 -29.25
CA LEU A 90 -11.11 7.18 -29.44
C LEU A 90 -10.79 7.49 -30.91
N ASN A 91 -11.68 7.16 -31.86
CA ASN A 91 -11.43 7.31 -33.30
C ASN A 91 -10.91 8.71 -33.69
N GLU A 92 -11.56 9.77 -33.22
CA GLU A 92 -11.16 11.14 -33.52
C GLU A 92 -9.87 11.57 -32.82
N ILE A 93 -9.60 11.03 -31.62
CA ILE A 93 -8.36 11.30 -30.88
C ILE A 93 -7.17 10.67 -31.61
N LEU A 94 -7.33 9.48 -32.18
CA LEU A 94 -6.28 8.82 -32.96
C LEU A 94 -5.92 9.62 -34.22
N LYS A 95 -6.92 10.08 -34.97
CA LYS A 95 -6.71 10.96 -36.13
C LYS A 95 -6.02 12.27 -35.75
N LEU A 96 -6.41 12.88 -34.63
CA LEU A 96 -5.77 14.09 -34.12
C LEU A 96 -4.32 13.83 -33.71
N ARG A 97 -4.06 12.70 -33.05
CA ARG A 97 -2.70 12.29 -32.65
C ARG A 97 -1.78 12.13 -33.86
N GLU A 98 -2.25 11.51 -34.93
CA GLU A 98 -1.48 11.36 -36.18
C GLU A 98 -1.09 12.74 -36.73
N LYS A 99 -2.08 13.64 -36.91
CA LYS A 99 -1.83 15.00 -37.38
C LYS A 99 -0.83 15.76 -36.51
N LEU A 100 -0.95 15.66 -35.18
CA LEU A 100 -0.05 16.35 -34.27
C LEU A 100 1.36 15.75 -34.31
N ASN A 101 1.49 14.43 -34.40
CA ASN A 101 2.79 13.77 -34.53
C ASN A 101 3.46 14.08 -35.86
N ASP A 102 2.70 14.20 -36.95
CA ASP A 102 3.22 14.64 -38.25
C ASP A 102 3.75 16.09 -38.19
N MET A 103 3.03 16.97 -37.48
CA MET A 103 3.48 18.35 -37.25
C MET A 103 4.72 18.45 -36.34
N LEU A 104 4.85 17.53 -35.38
CA LEU A 104 5.95 17.46 -34.41
C LEU A 104 7.14 16.65 -34.91
N ALA A 105 7.04 16.04 -36.10
CA ALA A 105 8.12 15.27 -36.69
C ALA A 105 9.38 16.16 -36.86
N PRO A 106 10.52 15.78 -36.28
CA PRO A 106 11.73 16.60 -36.37
C PRO A 106 12.20 16.69 -37.83
N LYS A 107 12.47 17.91 -38.31
CA LYS A 107 13.04 18.16 -39.65
C LYS A 107 14.51 17.72 -39.78
N SER A 108 15.17 17.33 -38.68
CA SER A 108 16.58 16.89 -38.67
C SER A 108 16.67 15.37 -38.46
N LYS A 109 17.56 14.75 -39.23
CA LYS A 109 17.89 13.31 -39.23
C LYS A 109 18.91 12.93 -38.14
N ASP A 110 19.13 13.75 -37.13
CA ASP A 110 20.09 13.44 -36.04
C ASP A 110 19.36 12.68 -34.92
N ALA A 111 19.23 11.38 -35.17
CA ALA A 111 18.44 10.42 -34.40
C ALA A 111 19.02 10.09 -33.00
N LYS A 112 19.10 11.07 -32.11
CA LYS A 112 19.23 10.84 -30.65
C LYS A 112 18.18 11.56 -29.82
N ASP A 113 17.63 12.67 -30.30
CA ASP A 113 16.39 13.24 -29.77
C ASP A 113 15.20 12.63 -30.50
N LYS A 114 14.87 11.39 -30.14
CA LYS A 114 13.49 10.92 -30.33
C LYS A 114 12.63 11.75 -29.39
N SER A 115 12.23 12.95 -29.85
CA SER A 115 11.05 13.64 -29.32
C SER A 115 9.98 12.56 -29.17
N ARG A 116 9.68 12.21 -27.92
CA ARG A 116 8.82 11.07 -27.59
C ARG A 116 7.44 11.47 -28.10
N GLY A 117 7.09 11.02 -29.31
CA GLY A 117 5.87 11.44 -29.99
C GLY A 117 4.67 11.34 -29.07
N ILE A 118 3.67 12.19 -29.30
CA ILE A 118 2.48 12.27 -28.46
C ILE A 118 1.85 10.88 -28.39
N THR A 119 1.61 10.42 -27.17
CA THR A 119 0.98 9.15 -26.82
C THR A 119 -0.49 9.36 -26.47
N ILE A 120 -1.28 8.29 -26.49
CA ILE A 120 -2.69 8.35 -26.06
C ILE A 120 -2.79 8.78 -24.60
N ASN A 121 -1.83 8.36 -23.76
CA ASN A 121 -1.78 8.72 -22.35
C ASN A 121 -1.70 10.23 -22.13
N ASP A 122 -1.06 10.99 -23.03
CA ASP A 122 -0.97 12.45 -22.93
C ASP A 122 -2.35 13.12 -23.09
N PHE A 123 -3.20 12.58 -23.97
CA PHE A 123 -4.59 13.02 -24.10
C PHE A 123 -5.42 12.66 -22.86
N ILE A 124 -5.24 11.44 -22.32
CA ILE A 124 -5.95 10.97 -21.12
C ILE A 124 -5.60 11.86 -19.92
N ILE A 125 -4.32 12.16 -19.69
CA ILE A 125 -3.88 13.03 -18.59
C ILE A 125 -4.47 14.44 -18.75
N LYS A 126 -4.43 15.00 -19.97
CA LYS A 126 -4.99 16.33 -20.23
C LYS A 126 -6.50 16.36 -19.99
N ALA A 127 -7.23 15.34 -20.46
CA ALA A 127 -8.67 15.22 -20.26
C ALA A 127 -9.01 15.08 -18.76
N ALA A 128 -8.31 14.21 -18.03
CA ALA A 128 -8.49 14.03 -16.60
C ALA A 128 -8.23 15.33 -15.81
N ALA A 129 -7.15 16.05 -16.12
CA ALA A 129 -6.84 17.32 -15.46
C ALA A 129 -7.93 18.38 -15.71
N LEU A 130 -8.47 18.47 -16.92
CA LEU A 130 -9.59 19.37 -17.23
C LEU A 130 -10.89 18.94 -16.55
N ALA A 131 -11.14 17.63 -16.42
CA ALA A 131 -12.27 17.09 -15.70
C ALA A 131 -12.21 17.44 -14.20
N CYS A 132 -11.05 17.25 -13.57
CA CYS A 132 -10.81 17.64 -12.17
C CYS A 132 -11.05 19.14 -11.93
N LYS A 133 -10.69 20.00 -12.90
CA LYS A 133 -10.98 21.45 -12.81
C LYS A 133 -12.47 21.77 -12.91
N LYS A 134 -13.22 21.01 -13.72
CA LYS A 134 -14.68 21.20 -13.87
C LYS A 134 -15.47 20.64 -12.69
N ARG A 135 -14.95 19.60 -12.03
CA ARG A 135 -15.56 18.90 -10.88
C ARG A 135 -14.57 18.79 -9.73
N PRO A 136 -14.38 19.86 -8.93
CA PRO A 136 -13.39 19.87 -7.86
C PRO A 136 -13.64 18.79 -6.80
N GLU A 137 -14.89 18.34 -6.63
CA GLU A 137 -15.25 17.30 -5.66
C GLU A 137 -14.55 15.97 -5.94
N THR A 138 -14.28 15.68 -7.22
CA THR A 138 -13.56 14.46 -7.64
C THR A 138 -12.05 14.52 -7.42
N ASN A 139 -11.51 15.72 -7.17
CA ASN A 139 -10.09 15.98 -6.96
C ASN A 139 -9.81 16.46 -5.53
N SER A 140 -10.57 15.97 -4.56
CA SER A 140 -10.50 16.38 -3.17
C SER A 140 -9.93 15.28 -2.26
N VAL A 141 -9.43 15.66 -1.08
CA VAL A 141 -8.91 14.76 -0.05
C VAL A 141 -9.79 14.84 1.21
N TRP A 142 -10.17 13.67 1.73
CA TRP A 142 -10.87 13.54 3.01
C TRP A 142 -9.88 13.57 4.17
N MET A 143 -9.93 14.63 4.99
CA MET A 143 -9.04 14.87 6.12
C MET A 143 -9.80 14.76 7.44
N GLU A 144 -10.44 13.61 7.71
CA GLU A 144 -11.25 13.23 8.90
C GLU A 144 -12.32 14.23 9.38
N LYS A 145 -11.91 15.46 9.69
CA LYS A 145 -12.69 16.61 10.14
C LYS A 145 -13.02 17.61 9.02
N SER A 146 -12.39 17.52 7.86
CA SER A 146 -12.66 18.41 6.73
C SER A 146 -12.36 17.78 5.37
N ILE A 147 -12.90 18.38 4.31
CA ILE A 147 -12.57 18.04 2.92
C ILE A 147 -11.69 19.16 2.36
N ARG A 148 -10.54 18.81 1.80
CA ARG A 148 -9.65 19.74 1.09
C ARG A 148 -9.84 19.56 -0.41
N GLN A 149 -10.15 20.65 -1.12
CA GLN A 149 -10.25 20.70 -2.58
C GLN A 149 -8.95 21.17 -3.22
#